data_AF-A0A960MF97-F1
#
_entry.id   AF-A0A960MF97-F1
#
_cell.length_a   1.000
_cell.length_b   1.000
_cell.length_c   1.000
_cell.angle_alpha   90.00
_cell.angle_beta   90.00
_cell.angle_gamma   90.00
#
_symmetry.space_group_name_H-M   'P 1'
#
loop_
_entity.id
_entity.type
_entity.pdbx_description
1 polymer ?
#
loop_
_entity_poly.entity_id
_entity_poly.type
_entity_poly.pdbx_seq_one_letter_code
_entity_poly.pdbx_strand_id
1 'polypeptide(L)' 'MARPKNTLDTIQITISTTAQVRDVLERLTSSGLYGKNAADTAQALLKERIRELMEKGQVPD' A
#
# COMPACT_ATOMS: atom_id res chain seq x y z
N MET A 1 -26.47 19.35 -4.39
CA MET A 1 -25.46 19.13 -5.44
C MET A 1 -24.95 17.71 -5.31
N ALA A 2 -25.10 16.88 -6.34
CA ALA A 2 -24.55 15.52 -6.34
C ALA A 2 -23.02 15.61 -6.27
N ARG A 3 -22.41 14.90 -5.32
CA ARG A 3 -20.95 14.83 -5.23
C ARG A 3 -20.42 14.26 -6.55
N PRO A 4 -19.37 14.83 -7.17
CA PRO A 4 -18.77 14.25 -8.35
C PRO A 4 -18.39 12.79 -8.02
N LYS A 5 -18.91 11.86 -8.82
CA LYS A 5 -18.63 10.43 -8.68
C LYS A 5 -17.12 10.27 -8.84
N ASN A 6 -16.48 9.59 -7.89
CA ASN A 6 -15.03 9.40 -7.87
C ASN A 6 -14.53 8.98 -9.26
N THR A 7 -13.65 9.76 -9.88
CA THR A 7 -13.21 9.58 -11.27
C THR A 7 -12.02 8.63 -11.40
N LEU A 8 -11.53 8.10 -10.28
CA LEU A 8 -10.41 7.17 -10.24
C LEU A 8 -10.92 5.76 -9.94
N ASP A 9 -10.56 4.81 -10.80
CA ASP A 9 -10.86 3.41 -10.60
C ASP A 9 -10.04 2.85 -9.44
N THR A 10 -10.74 2.24 -8.49
CA THR A 10 -10.10 1.49 -7.40
C THR A 10 -9.94 0.05 -7.86
N ILE A 11 -8.68 -0.39 -8.00
CA ILE A 11 -8.35 -1.76 -8.42
C ILE A 11 -7.95 -2.57 -7.19
N GLN A 12 -8.53 -3.76 -7.04
CA GLN A 12 -8.17 -4.68 -5.97
C GLN A 12 -6.99 -5.56 -6.39
N ILE A 13 -5.99 -5.65 -5.52
CA ILE A 13 -4.83 -6.52 -5.70
C ILE A 13 -4.81 -7.52 -4.53
N THR A 14 -4.62 -8.81 -4.84
CA THR A 14 -4.42 -9.86 -3.82
C THR A 14 -2.95 -10.24 -3.79
N ILE A 15 -2.33 -10.14 -2.63
CA ILE A 15 -0.90 -10.45 -2.45
C ILE A 15 -0.78 -11.73 -1.63
N SER A 16 -0.07 -12.72 -2.18
CA SER A 16 0.34 -13.90 -1.43
C SER A 16 1.70 -13.63 -0.79
N THR A 17 1.80 -13.84 0.52
CA THR A 17 3.03 -13.60 1.27
C THR A 17 3.19 -14.60 2.41
N THR A 18 4.36 -14.60 3.06
CA THR A 18 4.62 -15.47 4.20
C THR A 18 3.96 -14.93 5.47
N ALA A 19 3.70 -15.82 6.44
CA ALA A 19 3.13 -15.44 7.73
C ALA A 19 3.97 -14.38 8.46
N GLN A 20 5.30 -14.49 8.39
CA GLN A 20 6.21 -13.54 9.01
C GLN A 20 6.02 -12.11 8.47
N VAL A 21 5.82 -11.96 7.15
CA VAL A 21 5.58 -10.64 6.54
C VAL A 21 4.26 -10.06 7.02
N ARG A 22 3.20 -10.90 7.11
CA ARG A 22 1.92 -10.48 7.66
C ARG A 22 2.05 -9.98 9.10
N ASP A 23 2.76 -10.71 9.95
CA ASP A 23 2.97 -10.31 11.35
C ASP A 23 3.72 -8.98 11.47
N VAL A 24 4.71 -8.75 10.61
CA VAL A 24 5.41 -7.47 10.54
C VAL A 24 4.46 -6.36 10.13
N LEU A 25 3.61 -6.57 9.13
CA LEU A 25 2.60 -5.58 8.72
C LEU A 25 1.63 -5.25 9.86
N GLU A 26 1.14 -6.24 10.62
CA GLU A 26 0.26 -6.01 11.77
C GLU A 26 0.95 -5.23 12.90
N ARG A 27 2.24 -5.49 13.16
CA ARG A 27 3.04 -4.70 14.11
C ARG A 27 3.24 -3.26 13.64
N LEU A 28 3.47 -3.06 12.34
CA LEU A 28 3.60 -1.73 11.74
C LEU A 28 2.28 -0.97 11.69
N THR A 29 1.15 -1.66 11.58
CA THR A 29 -0.17 -1.06 11.80
C THR A 29 -0.30 -0.59 13.25
N SER A 30 0.10 -1.45 14.19
CA SER A 30 0.00 -1.18 15.63
C SER A 30 0.88 -0.01 16.10
N SER A 31 1.94 0.33 15.37
CA SER A 31 2.76 1.52 15.67
C SER A 31 2.09 2.84 15.29
N GLY A 32 0.97 2.79 14.57
CA GLY A 32 0.18 3.97 14.18
C GLY A 32 0.72 4.76 12.99
N LEU A 33 1.79 4.29 12.35
CA LEU A 33 2.48 5.02 11.27
C LEU A 33 1.80 4.91 9.90
N TYR A 34 1.20 3.77 9.56
CA TYR A 34 0.84 3.49 8.16
C TYR A 34 -0.67 3.37 7.87
N GLY A 35 -1.48 2.85 8.78
CA GLY A 35 -2.91 2.62 8.49
C GLY A 35 -3.68 1.96 9.63
N LYS A 36 -4.94 1.58 9.35
CA LYS A 36 -5.84 0.98 10.34
C LYS A 36 -5.79 -0.55 10.36
N ASN A 37 -5.27 -1.15 9.29
CA ASN A 37 -5.11 -2.59 9.15
C ASN A 37 -3.83 -2.93 8.35
N ALA A 38 -3.50 -4.23 8.30
CA ALA A 38 -2.31 -4.72 7.61
C ALA A 38 -2.35 -4.46 6.08
N ALA A 39 -3.54 -4.43 5.46
CA ALA A 39 -3.69 -4.16 4.03
C ALA A 39 -3.43 -2.68 3.70
N ASP A 40 -3.97 -1.75 4.50
CA ASP A 40 -3.68 -0.32 4.38
C ASP A 40 -2.18 -0.07 4.56
N THR A 41 -1.57 -0.77 5.52
CA THR A 41 -0.13 -0.69 5.79
C THR A 41 0.68 -1.20 4.61
N ALA A 42 0.30 -2.34 4.04
CA ALA A 42 0.92 -2.88 2.84
C ALA A 42 0.80 -1.91 1.65
N GLN A 43 -0.37 -1.30 1.46
CA GLN A 43 -0.59 -0.32 0.39
C GLN A 43 0.31 0.91 0.56
N ALA A 44 0.43 1.45 1.77
CA ALA A 44 1.28 2.61 2.06
C ALA A 44 2.76 2.30 1.78
N LEU A 45 3.27 1.19 2.30
CA LEU A 45 4.64 0.74 2.07
C LEU A 45 4.93 0.48 0.58
N LEU A 46 3.97 -0.14 -0.12
CA LEU A 46 4.11 -0.45 -1.53
C LEU A 46 4.16 0.84 -2.37
N LYS A 47 3.37 1.85 -2.01
CA LYS A 47 3.43 3.18 -2.64
C LYS A 47 4.77 3.88 -2.40
N GLU A 48 5.28 3.86 -1.17
CA GLU A 48 6.59 4.43 -0.86
C GLU A 48 7.70 3.74 -1.66
N ARG A 49 7.69 2.40 -1.68
CA ARG A 49 8.71 1.64 -2.40
C ARG A 49 8.66 1.84 -3.90
N ILE A 50 7.47 1.91 -4.51
CA ILE A 50 7.34 2.24 -5.95
C ILE A 50 7.95 3.61 -6.22
N ARG A 51 7.65 4.62 -5.40
CA ARG A 51 8.21 5.97 -5.56
C ARG A 51 9.74 5.95 -5.49
N GLU A 52 10.31 5.26 -4.51
CA GLU A 52 11.76 5.10 -4.41
C GLU A 52 12.38 4.40 -5.63
N LEU A 53 11.71 3.37 -6.16
CA LEU A 53 12.17 2.64 -7.34
C LEU A 53 12.12 3.52 -8.60
N MET A 54 11.07 4.34 -8.74
CA MET A 54 10.97 5.34 -9.81
C MET A 54 12.07 6.40 -9.69
N GLU A 55 12.31 6.94 -8.49
CA GLU A 55 13.37 7.92 -8.23
C GLU A 55 14.78 7.35 -8.52
N LYS A 56 14.97 6.04 -8.30
CA LYS A 56 16.23 5.33 -8.59
C LYS A 56 16.36 4.87 -10.05
N GLY A 57 15.38 5.15 -10.91
CA GLY A 57 15.37 4.73 -12.32
C GLY A 57 15.32 3.21 -12.51
N GLN A 58 14.79 2.47 -11.54
CA GLN A 58 14.74 0.99 -11.55
C GLN A 58 13.42 0.44 -12.08
N VAL A 59 12.45 1.30 -12.42
CA VAL A 59 11.17 0.90 -13.03
C VAL A 59 11.21 1.31 -14.50
N PRO A 60 11.05 0.38 -15.46
CA PRO A 60 10.85 0.73 -16.86
C PRO A 60 9.50 1.45 -17.03
N ASP A 61 9.48 2.49 -17.88
CA ASP A 61 8.25 3.21 -18.27
C ASP A 61 7.16 2.27 -18.83
#